data_AF-A0A914LXX4-F1
#
_entry.id   AF-A0A914LXX4-F1
#
_cell.length_a   1.000
_cell.length_b   1.000
_cell.length_c   1.000
_cell.angle_alpha   90.00
_cell.angle_beta   90.00
_cell.angle_gamma   90.00
#
_symmetry.space_group_name_H-M   'P 1'
#
loop_
_entity.id
_entity.type
_entity.pdbx_description
1 polymer ?
#
loop_
_entity_poly.entity_id
_entity_poly.type
_entity_poly.pdbx_seq_one_letter_code
_entity_poly.pdbx_strand_id
1 'polypeptide(L)'
;MLSKQTLNLIEKTNIFENSIKWIASKENEKISKLSTNEALNLIGNIIFFGNLFKNCLSVCLLDWAYLVNRILKYCAFIVTDNKKSNCWHHPLLGWTSERIDGGYQWAFTRMIKQISLLWSKEMVEFLAINFFTNFEETKLPQQQNIYKRKNSKTLAEIPIFSTIDNKLPSDFLQKFIGKFGSKKHQETVGSIQAVALPPFTSPIIFCQLYQNALLAFYNSRIEILSSLSRNDSLVLAKLWHYINPDVSNTESFKTCLGYLVTDPSVTSPHFAPLQLFGEIAYSLISILDEREMYETEKPFTRIQLCQIATFANRFCFHAIWDSLIDFENRRSSLLFTSMYNLLNILFNRDCRRQFTPSKNFWTIPEISFKAFVTEFERNETSKRAQLLMEKMPHIVPLRDRIFLFRKFIQQDKESFSNSNTIITVERSRIIED
;
A
#
# COMPACT_ATOMS: atom_id res chain seq x y z
N MET A 1 -35.30 -4.67 10.52
CA MET A 1 -34.62 -5.39 9.40
C MET A 1 -35.65 -5.69 8.33
N LEU A 2 -35.23 -5.85 7.06
CA LEU A 2 -36.12 -6.33 6.00
C LEU A 2 -36.55 -7.77 6.29
N SER A 3 -37.78 -8.14 5.92
CA SER A 3 -38.26 -9.51 6.11
C SER A 3 -37.54 -10.47 5.15
N LYS A 4 -37.48 -11.76 5.50
CA LYS A 4 -36.90 -12.80 4.63
C LYS A 4 -37.59 -12.85 3.26
N GLN A 5 -38.89 -12.60 3.23
CA GLN A 5 -39.67 -12.51 1.98
C GLN A 5 -39.20 -11.34 1.10
N THR A 6 -38.96 -10.18 1.70
CA THR A 6 -38.44 -9.01 0.96
C THR A 6 -37.03 -9.25 0.44
N LEU A 7 -36.16 -9.89 1.22
CA LEU A 7 -34.80 -10.23 0.77
C LEU A 7 -34.81 -11.19 -0.41
N ASN A 8 -35.65 -12.23 -0.36
CA ASN A 8 -35.84 -13.17 -1.47
C ASN A 8 -36.40 -12.47 -2.72
N LEU A 9 -37.29 -11.49 -2.55
CA LEU A 9 -37.82 -10.71 -3.68
C LEU A 9 -36.72 -9.86 -4.33
N ILE A 10 -35.88 -9.19 -3.53
CA ILE A 10 -34.76 -8.38 -4.03
C ILE A 10 -33.78 -9.23 -4.84
N GLU A 11 -33.46 -10.42 -4.36
CA GLU A 11 -32.58 -11.36 -5.06
C GLU A 11 -33.19 -11.84 -6.37
N LYS A 12 -34.47 -12.28 -6.36
CA LYS A 12 -35.16 -12.77 -7.57
C LYS A 12 -35.34 -11.71 -8.65
N THR A 13 -35.44 -10.45 -8.27
CA THR A 13 -35.73 -9.33 -9.19
C THR A 13 -34.47 -8.61 -9.67
N ASN A 14 -33.28 -9.07 -9.27
CA ASN A 14 -31.99 -8.41 -9.56
C ASN A 14 -31.99 -6.91 -9.21
N ILE A 15 -32.81 -6.48 -8.24
CA ILE A 15 -32.94 -5.07 -7.84
C ILE A 15 -31.58 -4.53 -7.41
N PHE A 16 -30.80 -5.32 -6.67
CA PHE A 16 -29.47 -4.91 -6.22
C PHE A 16 -28.53 -4.62 -7.41
N GLU A 17 -28.41 -5.55 -8.34
CA GLU A 17 -27.58 -5.40 -9.54
C GLU A 17 -27.98 -4.16 -10.36
N ASN A 18 -29.26 -4.03 -10.66
CA ASN A 18 -29.81 -2.91 -11.42
C ASN A 18 -29.60 -1.58 -10.70
N SER A 19 -29.74 -1.55 -9.38
CA SER A 19 -29.49 -0.36 -8.56
C SER A 19 -28.02 0.06 -8.62
N ILE A 20 -27.08 -0.89 -8.50
CA ILE A 20 -25.65 -0.60 -8.60
C ILE A 20 -25.31 -0.02 -9.98
N LYS A 21 -25.77 -0.67 -11.07
CA LYS A 21 -25.54 -0.19 -12.44
C LYS A 21 -26.13 1.20 -12.68
N TRP A 22 -27.34 1.46 -12.17
CA TRP A 22 -28.00 2.77 -12.30
C TRP A 22 -27.30 3.86 -11.49
N ILE A 23 -26.86 3.57 -10.26
CA ILE A 23 -26.13 4.52 -9.41
C ILE A 23 -24.73 4.80 -9.99
N ALA A 24 -24.06 3.79 -10.55
CA ALA A 24 -22.75 3.93 -11.19
C ALA A 24 -22.80 4.59 -12.58
N SER A 25 -23.99 4.90 -13.11
CA SER A 25 -24.14 5.52 -14.43
C SER A 25 -23.67 6.98 -14.43
N LYS A 26 -23.11 7.44 -15.57
CA LYS A 26 -22.61 8.82 -15.70
C LYS A 26 -23.71 9.88 -15.57
N GLU A 27 -24.93 9.50 -15.90
CA GLU A 27 -26.11 10.37 -15.84
C GLU A 27 -26.54 10.64 -14.38
N ASN A 28 -26.03 9.86 -13.42
CA ASN A 28 -26.38 9.99 -12.02
C ASN A 28 -25.42 10.90 -11.26
N GLU A 29 -25.64 12.21 -11.38
CA GLU A 29 -24.89 13.23 -10.63
C GLU A 29 -25.29 13.32 -9.14
N LYS A 30 -26.27 12.53 -8.67
CA LYS A 30 -26.78 12.64 -7.30
C LYS A 30 -25.73 12.30 -6.24
N ILE A 31 -24.77 11.40 -6.55
CA ILE A 31 -23.70 11.03 -5.61
C ILE A 31 -22.87 12.25 -5.20
N SER A 32 -22.59 13.16 -6.14
CA SER A 32 -21.84 14.40 -5.87
C SER A 32 -22.59 15.41 -5.00
N LYS A 33 -23.89 15.21 -4.78
CA LYS A 33 -24.73 16.10 -3.97
C LYS A 33 -25.02 15.55 -2.58
N LEU A 34 -24.56 14.34 -2.27
CA LEU A 34 -24.77 13.72 -0.96
C LEU A 34 -23.93 14.43 0.10
N SER A 35 -24.54 14.68 1.25
CA SER A 35 -23.80 15.01 2.47
C SER A 35 -22.96 13.82 2.93
N THR A 36 -21.95 14.09 3.77
CA THR A 36 -21.11 13.04 4.35
C THR A 36 -21.90 11.95 5.08
N ASN A 37 -22.96 12.32 5.82
CA ASN A 37 -23.80 11.34 6.51
C ASN A 37 -24.59 10.46 5.52
N GLU A 38 -25.16 11.05 4.47
CA GLU A 38 -25.88 10.29 3.43
C GLU A 38 -24.93 9.37 2.66
N ALA A 39 -23.72 9.84 2.37
CA ALA A 39 -22.68 9.04 1.72
C ALA A 39 -22.27 7.82 2.57
N LEU A 40 -22.09 8.01 3.88
CA LEU A 40 -21.77 6.92 4.83
C LEU A 40 -22.93 5.91 4.96
N ASN A 41 -24.17 6.37 5.00
CA ASN A 41 -25.33 5.48 5.03
C ASN A 41 -25.48 4.71 3.72
N LEU A 42 -25.25 5.37 2.58
CA LEU A 42 -25.31 4.76 1.26
C LEU A 42 -24.24 3.67 1.09
N ILE A 43 -22.98 3.98 1.40
CA ILE A 43 -21.90 2.99 1.30
C ILE A 43 -22.11 1.82 2.25
N GLY A 44 -22.58 2.06 3.48
CA GLY A 44 -22.96 0.99 4.41
C GLY A 44 -24.01 0.05 3.81
N ASN A 45 -25.08 0.59 3.24
CA ASN A 45 -26.11 -0.22 2.59
C ASN A 45 -25.58 -1.00 1.38
N ILE A 46 -24.77 -0.37 0.53
CA ILE A 46 -24.16 -1.00 -0.65
C ILE A 46 -23.24 -2.17 -0.26
N ILE A 47 -22.43 -1.99 0.79
CA ILE A 47 -21.55 -3.04 1.30
C ILE A 47 -22.38 -4.17 1.91
N PHE A 48 -23.38 -3.83 2.73
CA PHE A 48 -24.26 -4.81 3.37
C PHE A 48 -24.98 -5.71 2.35
N PHE A 49 -25.61 -5.10 1.34
CA PHE A 49 -26.29 -5.87 0.30
C PHE A 49 -25.32 -6.62 -0.61
N GLY A 50 -24.14 -6.07 -0.91
CA GLY A 50 -23.10 -6.78 -1.64
C GLY A 50 -22.63 -8.04 -0.90
N ASN A 51 -22.47 -7.96 0.42
CA ASN A 51 -22.12 -9.12 1.24
C ASN A 51 -23.27 -10.14 1.35
N LEU A 52 -24.52 -9.69 1.31
CA LEU A 52 -25.70 -10.57 1.37
C LEU A 52 -25.94 -11.30 0.03
N PHE A 53 -25.76 -10.61 -1.10
CA PHE A 53 -26.07 -11.10 -2.44
C PHE A 53 -24.80 -11.28 -3.29
N LYS A 54 -23.85 -12.08 -2.81
CA LYS A 54 -22.53 -12.25 -3.45
C LYS A 54 -22.60 -12.74 -4.90
N ASN A 55 -23.57 -13.59 -5.22
CA ASN A 55 -23.79 -14.08 -6.59
C ASN A 55 -24.21 -12.95 -7.54
N CYS A 56 -25.07 -12.03 -7.08
CA CYS A 56 -25.42 -10.83 -7.86
C CYS A 56 -24.24 -9.85 -7.90
N LEU A 57 -23.51 -9.71 -6.78
CA LEU A 57 -22.34 -8.85 -6.69
C LEU A 57 -21.26 -9.25 -7.70
N SER A 58 -21.01 -10.55 -7.92
CA SER A 58 -20.02 -10.98 -8.93
C SER A 58 -20.36 -10.49 -10.34
N VAL A 59 -21.64 -10.31 -10.67
CA VAL A 59 -22.09 -9.83 -11.99
C VAL A 59 -21.87 -8.32 -12.15
N CYS A 60 -22.05 -7.53 -11.09
CA CYS A 60 -21.85 -6.07 -11.10
C CYS A 60 -20.61 -5.62 -10.32
N LEU A 61 -19.62 -6.50 -10.14
CA LEU A 61 -18.50 -6.29 -9.21
C LEU A 61 -17.71 -5.03 -9.51
N LEU A 62 -17.44 -4.78 -10.79
CA LEU A 62 -16.72 -3.61 -11.23
C LEU A 62 -17.53 -2.35 -10.88
N ASP A 63 -18.78 -2.23 -11.33
CA ASP A 63 -19.65 -1.08 -11.03
C ASP A 63 -19.79 -0.82 -9.52
N TRP A 64 -19.92 -1.89 -8.74
CA TRP A 64 -19.94 -1.83 -7.28
C TRP A 64 -18.63 -1.25 -6.72
N ALA A 65 -17.48 -1.76 -7.18
CA ALA A 65 -16.17 -1.31 -6.71
C ALA A 65 -15.88 0.14 -7.11
N TYR A 66 -16.35 0.60 -8.27
CA TYR A 66 -16.28 2.00 -8.66
C TYR A 66 -17.09 2.90 -7.72
N LEU A 67 -18.33 2.52 -7.44
CA LEU A 67 -19.21 3.28 -6.56
C LEU A 67 -18.64 3.37 -5.14
N VAL A 68 -18.20 2.24 -4.59
CA VAL A 68 -17.58 2.16 -3.27
C VAL A 68 -16.29 3.00 -3.23
N ASN A 69 -15.41 2.87 -4.23
CA ASN A 69 -14.20 3.69 -4.32
C ASN A 69 -14.51 5.19 -4.38
N ARG A 70 -15.52 5.59 -5.16
CA ARG A 70 -15.91 7.00 -5.28
C ARG A 70 -16.36 7.58 -3.95
N ILE A 71 -17.18 6.84 -3.20
CA ILE A 71 -17.64 7.28 -1.87
C ILE A 71 -16.49 7.27 -0.86
N LEU A 72 -15.66 6.22 -0.82
CA LEU A 72 -14.49 6.17 0.07
C LEU A 72 -13.51 7.31 -0.20
N LYS A 73 -13.26 7.63 -1.48
CA LYS A 73 -12.40 8.75 -1.87
C LYS A 73 -12.96 10.09 -1.40
N TYR A 74 -14.28 10.29 -1.46
CA TYR A 74 -14.93 11.46 -0.89
C TYR A 74 -14.77 11.50 0.63
N CYS A 75 -15.01 10.40 1.34
CA CYS A 75 -14.77 10.32 2.79
C CYS A 75 -13.31 10.64 3.16
N ALA A 76 -12.34 10.06 2.44
CA ALA A 76 -10.91 10.32 2.66
C ALA A 76 -10.50 11.79 2.41
N PHE A 77 -11.20 12.49 1.51
CA PHE A 77 -10.96 13.92 1.26
C PHE A 77 -11.38 14.80 2.45
N ILE A 78 -12.40 14.39 3.19
CA ILE A 78 -12.93 15.13 4.35
C ILE A 78 -12.09 14.89 5.61
N VAL A 79 -11.38 13.76 5.69
CA VAL A 79 -10.51 13.42 6.82
C VAL A 79 -9.28 14.34 6.89
N THR A 80 -9.02 14.88 8.07
CA THR A 80 -7.87 15.75 8.35
C THR A 80 -6.86 15.05 9.26
N ASP A 81 -5.57 15.25 8.99
CA ASP A 81 -4.50 14.57 9.75
C ASP A 81 -4.36 15.07 11.19
N ASN A 82 -4.79 16.31 11.47
CA ASN A 82 -4.59 16.97 12.76
C ASN A 82 -5.85 17.68 13.25
N LYS A 83 -6.03 17.69 14.57
CA LYS A 83 -7.03 18.52 15.26
C LYS A 83 -6.71 20.00 15.03
N LYS A 84 -7.49 20.65 14.17
CA LYS A 84 -7.48 22.11 13.99
C LYS A 84 -8.70 22.74 14.70
N SER A 85 -8.71 24.06 14.87
CA SER A 85 -9.80 24.78 15.55
C SER A 85 -11.19 24.55 14.93
N ASN A 86 -11.25 24.24 13.62
CA ASN A 86 -12.49 24.00 12.86
C ASN A 86 -12.63 22.54 12.40
N CYS A 87 -12.25 21.56 13.22
CA CYS A 87 -12.42 20.13 12.91
C CYS A 87 -13.36 19.43 13.91
N TRP A 88 -14.07 18.41 13.43
CA TRP A 88 -15.03 17.64 14.20
C TRP A 88 -14.54 16.20 14.32
N HIS A 89 -14.73 15.56 15.47
CA HIS A 89 -14.35 14.15 15.63
C HIS A 89 -15.52 13.24 15.27
N HIS A 90 -15.26 12.23 14.44
CA HIS A 90 -16.20 11.20 14.03
C HIS A 90 -15.66 9.80 14.39
N PRO A 91 -16.42 8.93 15.07
CA PRO A 91 -15.90 7.65 15.59
C PRO A 91 -15.32 6.70 14.54
N LEU A 92 -15.78 6.77 13.29
CA LEU A 92 -15.25 5.94 12.20
C LEU A 92 -14.15 6.65 11.38
N LEU A 93 -14.26 7.96 11.19
CA LEU A 93 -13.42 8.72 10.23
C LEU A 93 -12.22 9.39 10.91
N GLY A 94 -12.24 9.56 12.24
CA GLY A 94 -11.27 10.40 12.95
C GLY A 94 -11.67 11.88 12.89
N TRP A 95 -10.70 12.77 12.67
CA TRP A 95 -10.96 14.21 12.54
C TRP A 95 -11.44 14.56 11.13
N THR A 96 -12.50 15.36 11.03
CA THR A 96 -13.15 15.76 9.77
C THR A 96 -13.20 17.27 9.63
N SER A 97 -13.09 17.76 8.39
CA SER A 97 -13.26 19.17 8.03
C SER A 97 -14.72 19.63 8.07
N GLU A 98 -15.65 18.69 7.96
CA GLU A 98 -17.09 18.93 8.00
C GLU A 98 -17.69 18.42 9.30
N ARG A 99 -18.72 19.11 9.78
CA ARG A 99 -19.55 18.61 10.89
C ARG A 99 -20.44 17.49 10.36
N ILE A 100 -20.26 16.29 10.91
CA ILE A 100 -21.11 15.15 10.62
C ILE A 100 -22.07 15.01 11.80
N ASP A 101 -23.35 15.26 11.55
CA ASP A 101 -24.34 15.14 12.61
C ASP A 101 -24.41 13.69 13.08
N GLY A 102 -24.30 13.51 14.40
CA GLY A 102 -24.63 12.26 15.06
C GLY A 102 -26.13 12.04 14.93
N GLY A 103 -26.57 11.48 13.80
CA GLY A 103 -27.92 10.95 13.66
C GLY A 103 -28.21 9.96 14.78
N TYR A 104 -29.47 9.50 14.87
CA TYR A 104 -29.88 8.57 15.92
C TYR A 104 -28.85 7.44 16.17
N GLN A 105 -28.43 7.25 17.42
CA GLN A 105 -27.33 6.36 17.82
C GLN A 105 -27.48 4.92 17.28
N TRP A 106 -28.71 4.44 17.10
CA TRP A 106 -29.02 3.13 16.52
C TRP A 106 -28.72 3.05 15.02
N ALA A 107 -29.01 4.10 14.26
CA ALA A 107 -28.71 4.18 12.83
C ALA A 107 -27.19 4.22 12.62
N PHE A 108 -26.49 5.00 13.45
CA PHE A 108 -25.03 5.08 13.45
C PHE A 108 -24.35 3.74 13.76
N THR A 109 -24.79 3.05 14.82
CA THR A 109 -24.25 1.73 15.19
C THR A 109 -24.45 0.71 14.07
N ARG A 110 -25.60 0.74 13.41
CA ARG A 110 -25.90 -0.13 12.27
C ARG A 110 -25.02 0.21 11.07
N MET A 111 -24.86 1.49 10.74
CA MET A 111 -24.02 1.95 9.64
C MET A 111 -22.57 1.47 9.80
N ILE A 112 -21.97 1.61 11.00
CA ILE A 112 -20.61 1.09 11.26
C ILE A 112 -20.55 -0.42 11.01
N LYS A 113 -21.49 -1.19 11.55
CA LYS A 113 -21.54 -2.64 11.34
C LYS A 113 -21.68 -3.03 9.88
N GLN A 114 -22.43 -2.25 9.10
CA GLN A 114 -22.59 -2.48 7.67
C GLN A 114 -21.31 -2.14 6.90
N ILE A 115 -20.64 -1.04 7.22
CA ILE A 115 -19.37 -0.65 6.59
C ILE A 115 -18.26 -1.64 6.95
N SER A 116 -18.21 -2.12 8.20
CA SER A 116 -17.18 -3.08 8.64
C SER A 116 -17.24 -4.43 7.92
N LEU A 117 -18.36 -4.74 7.26
CA LEU A 117 -18.43 -5.92 6.39
C LEU A 117 -17.46 -5.82 5.20
N LEU A 118 -17.00 -4.63 4.81
CA LEU A 118 -16.02 -4.46 3.73
C LEU A 118 -14.68 -5.13 4.04
N TRP A 119 -14.31 -5.17 5.31
CA TRP A 119 -13.14 -5.89 5.81
C TRP A 119 -13.53 -7.11 6.64
N SER A 120 -14.73 -7.69 6.44
CA SER A 120 -15.01 -9.02 6.98
C SER A 120 -14.17 -10.07 6.24
N LYS A 121 -13.89 -11.20 6.90
CA LYS A 121 -13.17 -12.32 6.29
C LYS A 121 -13.82 -12.73 4.97
N GLU A 122 -15.13 -12.93 4.99
CA GLU A 122 -15.88 -13.47 3.85
C GLU A 122 -15.95 -12.48 2.68
N MET A 123 -15.90 -11.17 2.95
CA MET A 123 -15.90 -10.15 1.90
C MET A 123 -14.50 -9.98 1.32
N VAL A 124 -13.46 -9.91 2.15
CA VAL A 124 -12.06 -9.83 1.69
C VAL A 124 -11.72 -11.03 0.82
N GLU A 125 -12.05 -12.25 1.25
CA GLU A 125 -11.80 -13.47 0.47
C GLU A 125 -12.55 -13.45 -0.85
N PHE A 126 -13.84 -13.07 -0.84
CA PHE A 126 -14.63 -12.95 -2.07
C PHE A 126 -14.03 -11.94 -3.05
N LEU A 127 -13.69 -10.73 -2.58
CA LEU A 127 -13.12 -9.68 -3.42
C LEU A 127 -11.73 -10.10 -3.93
N ALA A 128 -10.87 -10.63 -3.07
CA ALA A 128 -9.53 -11.07 -3.45
C ALA A 128 -9.59 -12.16 -4.53
N ILE A 129 -10.44 -13.18 -4.37
CA ILE A 129 -10.62 -14.21 -5.38
C ILE A 129 -11.02 -13.56 -6.71
N ASN A 130 -12.12 -12.79 -6.75
CA ASN A 130 -12.64 -12.26 -8.01
C ASN A 130 -11.74 -11.20 -8.68
N PHE A 131 -10.99 -10.40 -7.91
CA PHE A 131 -10.09 -9.39 -8.47
C PHE A 131 -8.72 -9.93 -8.91
N PHE A 132 -8.24 -11.01 -8.27
CA PHE A 132 -6.93 -11.60 -8.62
C PHE A 132 -7.01 -12.83 -9.53
N THR A 133 -8.08 -13.64 -9.54
CA THR A 133 -8.18 -14.81 -10.47
C THR A 133 -8.18 -14.39 -11.93
N ASN A 134 -8.89 -13.31 -12.26
CA ASN A 134 -8.92 -12.73 -13.61
C ASN A 134 -7.53 -12.24 -14.10
N PHE A 135 -6.56 -12.08 -13.20
CA PHE A 135 -5.19 -11.72 -13.55
C PHE A 135 -4.34 -12.95 -13.90
N GLU A 136 -4.50 -14.07 -13.17
CA GLU A 136 -3.71 -15.29 -13.37
C GLU A 136 -3.99 -15.93 -14.74
N GLU A 137 -5.23 -15.86 -15.25
CA GLU A 137 -5.60 -16.41 -16.57
C GLU A 137 -4.98 -15.65 -17.76
N THR A 138 -4.63 -14.37 -17.59
CA THR A 138 -4.06 -13.55 -18.67
C THR A 138 -2.55 -13.72 -18.87
N LYS A 139 -1.86 -14.47 -18.00
CA LYS A 139 -0.40 -14.61 -17.99
C LYS A 139 0.15 -16.01 -18.26
N LEU A 140 -0.65 -16.95 -18.76
CA LEU A 140 -0.13 -18.25 -19.20
C LEU A 140 0.11 -18.27 -20.72
N PRO A 141 1.36 -18.22 -21.21
CA PRO A 141 1.67 -18.79 -22.51
C PRO A 141 1.34 -20.28 -22.46
N GLN A 142 0.56 -20.75 -23.42
CA GLN A 142 0.30 -22.17 -23.63
C GLN A 142 1.62 -22.91 -23.82
N GLN A 143 2.09 -23.63 -22.80
CA GLN A 143 2.97 -24.77 -23.01
C GLN A 143 2.11 -26.02 -22.94
N GLN A 144 1.78 -26.51 -24.14
CA GLN A 144 1.18 -27.82 -24.34
C GLN A 144 2.14 -28.93 -23.91
N ASN A 145 1.56 -29.95 -23.24
CA ASN A 145 2.03 -31.34 -23.09
C ASN A 145 3.24 -31.52 -22.15
N ILE A 146 3.35 -32.48 -21.22
CA ILE A 146 2.83 -33.85 -21.03
C ILE A 146 2.87 -34.03 -19.49
N TYR A 147 1.82 -34.49 -18.79
CA TYR A 147 1.73 -35.83 -18.21
C TYR A 147 0.32 -36.08 -17.68
N LYS A 148 -0.32 -37.13 -18.21
CA LYS A 148 -1.50 -37.77 -17.62
C LYS A 148 -1.09 -38.52 -16.34
N ARG A 149 -1.81 -38.34 -15.22
CA ARG A 149 -2.47 -39.47 -14.50
C ARG A 149 -3.41 -39.05 -13.33
N LYS A 150 -4.70 -39.33 -13.58
CA LYS A 150 -5.76 -39.96 -12.76
C LYS A 150 -5.84 -39.77 -11.23
N ASN A 151 -6.98 -39.17 -10.85
CA ASN A 151 -7.98 -39.55 -9.83
C ASN A 151 -7.58 -39.74 -8.35
N SER A 152 -8.10 -38.83 -7.51
CA SER A 152 -8.86 -39.18 -6.30
C SER A 152 -9.77 -38.02 -5.85
N LYS A 153 -10.90 -38.40 -5.24
CA LYS A 153 -12.16 -37.66 -5.10
C LYS A 153 -12.21 -36.64 -3.95
N THR A 154 -13.11 -35.67 -4.15
CA THR A 154 -13.94 -34.89 -3.19
C THR A 154 -13.27 -33.93 -2.20
N LEU A 155 -13.43 -32.63 -2.48
CA LEU A 155 -13.84 -31.57 -1.55
C LEU A 155 -14.65 -30.53 -2.36
N ALA A 156 -15.68 -29.95 -1.73
CA ALA A 156 -16.85 -29.31 -2.33
C ALA A 156 -16.60 -28.31 -3.47
N GLU A 157 -17.45 -28.40 -4.50
CA GLU A 157 -17.49 -27.55 -5.68
C GLU A 157 -17.80 -26.08 -5.29
N ILE A 158 -16.79 -25.22 -5.45
CA ILE A 158 -16.98 -23.78 -5.66
C ILE A 158 -17.40 -23.64 -7.13
N PRO A 159 -18.47 -22.90 -7.48
CA PRO A 159 -18.89 -22.77 -8.87
C PRO A 159 -17.77 -22.09 -9.67
N ILE A 160 -17.11 -22.88 -10.52
CA ILE A 160 -16.13 -22.41 -11.49
C ILE A 160 -16.92 -21.73 -12.60
N PHE A 161 -16.60 -20.47 -12.81
CA PHE A 161 -17.25 -19.61 -13.79
C PHE A 161 -16.89 -20.07 -15.21
N SER A 162 -17.84 -20.70 -15.90
CA SER A 162 -17.74 -20.93 -17.34
C SER A 162 -18.06 -19.63 -18.08
N THR A 163 -17.07 -19.14 -18.84
CA THR A 163 -17.25 -18.33 -20.05
C THR A 163 -18.16 -17.10 -19.91
N ILE A 164 -17.63 -16.02 -19.36
CA ILE A 164 -18.05 -14.67 -19.79
C ILE A 164 -16.93 -14.09 -20.64
N ASP A 165 -17.33 -13.61 -21.82
CA ASP A 165 -16.48 -13.08 -22.88
C ASP A 165 -15.32 -12.20 -22.39
N ASN A 166 -14.13 -12.56 -22.88
CA ASN A 166 -12.83 -11.97 -22.60
C ASN A 166 -12.64 -10.57 -23.19
N LYS A 167 -13.47 -9.60 -22.81
CA LYS A 167 -13.16 -8.17 -22.95
C LYS A 167 -13.63 -7.42 -21.70
N LEU A 168 -12.70 -7.17 -20.78
CA LEU A 168 -12.86 -6.12 -19.77
C LEU A 168 -13.36 -4.86 -20.50
N PRO A 169 -14.53 -4.29 -20.17
CA PRO A 169 -15.04 -3.13 -20.89
C PRO A 169 -14.09 -1.94 -20.69
N SER A 170 -13.42 -1.51 -21.75
CA SER A 170 -12.51 -0.35 -21.77
C SER A 170 -13.17 0.91 -21.21
N ASP A 171 -14.48 1.04 -21.40
CA ASP A 171 -15.30 2.15 -20.91
C ASP A 171 -15.35 2.21 -19.38
N PHE A 172 -15.20 1.07 -18.71
CA PHE A 172 -15.21 0.99 -17.26
C PHE A 172 -13.91 1.51 -16.64
N LEU A 173 -12.77 1.14 -17.23
CA LEU A 173 -11.48 1.70 -16.84
C LEU A 173 -11.46 3.21 -17.08
N GLN A 174 -12.04 3.68 -18.19
CA GLN A 174 -12.23 5.11 -18.43
C GLN A 174 -13.06 5.82 -17.34
N LYS A 175 -14.02 5.16 -16.68
CA LYS A 175 -14.76 5.73 -15.54
C LYS A 175 -13.87 5.92 -14.30
N PHE A 176 -12.93 5.00 -14.05
CA PHE A 176 -11.93 5.13 -12.99
C PHE A 176 -10.84 6.17 -13.30
N ILE A 177 -10.60 6.48 -14.58
CA ILE A 177 -9.49 7.34 -15.08
C ILE A 177 -9.68 8.84 -14.84
N GLY A 178 -10.86 9.32 -14.41
CA GLY A 178 -11.10 10.73 -14.01
C GLY A 178 -10.09 11.76 -14.54
N LYS A 179 -10.11 12.04 -15.86
CA LYS A 179 -9.21 12.99 -16.57
C LYS A 179 -7.82 13.17 -15.94
N PHE A 180 -7.02 12.10 -15.85
CA PHE A 180 -5.57 12.28 -15.67
C PHE A 180 -5.00 12.96 -16.91
N GLY A 181 -4.48 14.16 -16.71
CA GLY A 181 -4.04 15.03 -17.79
C GLY A 181 -2.91 14.39 -18.59
N SER A 182 -3.12 14.19 -19.89
CA SER A 182 -2.05 13.99 -20.85
C SER A 182 -1.18 15.26 -20.88
N LYS A 183 -0.15 15.32 -20.03
CA LYS A 183 0.98 16.21 -20.22
C LYS A 183 2.18 15.41 -20.71
N LYS A 184 2.75 15.89 -21.80
CA LYS A 184 3.89 15.33 -22.53
C LYS A 184 5.17 15.39 -21.69
N HIS A 185 5.91 14.28 -21.71
CA HIS A 185 7.37 14.08 -21.60
C HIS A 185 8.16 14.85 -20.52
N GLN A 186 8.45 14.17 -19.40
CA GLN A 186 9.77 14.22 -18.75
C GLN A 186 10.49 12.93 -19.14
N GLU A 187 11.56 13.00 -19.93
CA GLU A 187 12.17 11.81 -20.56
C GLU A 187 13.01 10.98 -19.57
N THR A 188 13.55 11.59 -18.50
CA THR A 188 14.31 10.92 -17.43
C THR A 188 14.43 11.82 -16.21
N VAL A 189 14.40 11.26 -14.99
CA VAL A 189 14.76 11.98 -13.75
C VAL A 189 15.83 11.17 -13.02
N GLY A 190 16.99 11.80 -12.78
CA GLY A 190 18.16 11.10 -12.27
C GLY A 190 18.58 9.95 -13.19
N SER A 191 18.71 8.75 -12.63
CA SER A 191 19.01 7.51 -13.34
C SER A 191 17.77 6.74 -13.83
N ILE A 192 16.56 7.26 -13.58
CA ILE A 192 15.30 6.55 -13.84
C ILE A 192 14.58 7.13 -15.05
N GLN A 193 14.12 6.24 -15.93
CA GLN A 193 13.34 6.59 -17.12
C GLN A 193 11.84 6.56 -16.83
N ALA A 194 11.09 7.45 -17.48
CA ALA A 194 9.64 7.43 -17.42
C ALA A 194 9.08 6.14 -18.03
N VAL A 195 8.08 5.55 -17.37
CA VAL A 195 7.38 4.37 -17.89
C VAL A 195 5.91 4.72 -18.08
N ALA A 196 5.36 4.37 -19.25
CA ALA A 196 3.95 4.58 -19.54
C ALA A 196 3.08 3.79 -18.56
N LEU A 197 2.07 4.44 -18.00
CA LEU A 197 1.11 3.80 -17.11
C LEU A 197 0.25 2.82 -17.93
N PRO A 198 0.21 1.52 -17.56
CA PRO A 198 -0.58 0.54 -18.28
C PRO A 198 -2.09 0.80 -18.08
N PRO A 199 -2.96 0.08 -18.81
CA PRO A 199 -4.38 0.04 -18.48
C PRO A 199 -4.60 -0.51 -17.07
N PHE A 200 -5.59 0.04 -16.36
CA PHE A 200 -5.96 -0.46 -15.05
C PHE A 200 -6.39 -1.93 -15.11
N THR A 201 -5.88 -2.71 -14.16
CA THR A 201 -6.19 -4.12 -14.01
C THR A 201 -7.10 -4.32 -12.79
N SER A 202 -7.78 -5.46 -12.73
CA SER A 202 -8.62 -5.85 -11.59
C SER A 202 -7.89 -5.75 -10.23
N PRO A 203 -6.62 -6.19 -10.08
CA PRO A 203 -5.86 -5.99 -8.84
C PRO A 203 -5.68 -4.52 -8.42
N ILE A 204 -5.51 -3.59 -9.37
CA ILE A 204 -5.39 -2.16 -9.06
C ILE A 204 -6.68 -1.64 -8.41
N ILE A 205 -7.84 -2.07 -8.91
CA ILE A 205 -9.15 -1.66 -8.37
C ILE A 205 -9.33 -2.15 -6.93
N PHE A 206 -8.97 -3.40 -6.66
CA PHE A 206 -8.96 -3.96 -5.31
C PHE A 206 -8.05 -3.16 -4.37
N CYS A 207 -6.81 -2.88 -4.82
CA CYS A 207 -5.85 -2.16 -3.99
C CYS A 207 -6.30 -0.73 -3.71
N GLN A 208 -6.83 -0.04 -4.73
CA GLN A 208 -7.35 1.32 -4.60
C GLN A 208 -8.54 1.38 -3.63
N LEU A 209 -9.40 0.36 -3.63
CA LEU A 209 -10.53 0.24 -2.72
C LEU A 209 -10.06 0.22 -1.26
N TYR A 210 -9.11 -0.65 -0.94
CA TYR A 210 -8.61 -0.76 0.43
C TYR A 210 -7.71 0.41 0.81
N GLN A 211 -6.95 1.01 -0.12
CA GLN A 211 -6.24 2.26 0.14
C GLN A 211 -7.18 3.40 0.49
N ASN A 212 -8.27 3.59 -0.27
CA ASN A 212 -9.27 4.59 0.06
C ASN A 212 -9.96 4.29 1.41
N ALA A 213 -10.21 3.01 1.73
CA ALA A 213 -10.76 2.62 3.02
C ALA A 213 -9.82 2.95 4.19
N LEU A 214 -8.51 2.69 4.03
CA LEU A 214 -7.49 3.00 5.04
C LEU A 214 -7.31 4.51 5.25
N LEU A 215 -7.50 5.32 4.20
CA LEU A 215 -7.46 6.79 4.29
C LEU A 215 -8.75 7.37 4.88
N ALA A 216 -9.90 6.79 4.54
CA ALA A 216 -11.19 7.25 5.03
C ALA A 216 -11.43 6.84 6.49
N PHE A 217 -11.15 5.60 6.85
CA PHE A 217 -11.53 5.02 8.14
C PHE A 217 -10.32 4.90 9.08
N TYR A 218 -9.78 6.06 9.47
CA TYR A 218 -8.57 6.16 10.29
C TYR A 218 -8.64 5.31 11.57
N ASN A 219 -9.79 5.34 12.27
CA ASN A 219 -9.96 4.60 13.53
C ASN A 219 -10.10 3.07 13.33
N SER A 220 -10.42 2.60 12.12
CA SER A 220 -10.54 1.17 11.79
C SER A 220 -9.33 0.63 11.02
N ARG A 221 -8.26 1.43 10.88
CA ARG A 221 -7.12 1.11 10.01
C ARG A 221 -6.42 -0.19 10.42
N ILE A 222 -6.26 -0.43 11.72
CA ILE A 222 -5.67 -1.68 12.25
C ILE A 222 -6.55 -2.90 11.95
N GLU A 223 -7.87 -2.77 12.11
CA GLU A 223 -8.81 -3.86 11.80
C GLU A 223 -8.81 -4.21 10.32
N ILE A 224 -8.75 -3.20 9.44
CA ILE A 224 -8.68 -3.39 7.99
C ILE A 224 -7.39 -4.13 7.63
N LEU A 225 -6.23 -3.66 8.11
CA LEU A 225 -4.94 -4.29 7.83
C LEU A 225 -4.87 -5.72 8.37
N SER A 226 -5.35 -5.96 9.59
CA SER A 226 -5.41 -7.30 10.19
C SER A 226 -6.31 -8.25 9.40
N SER A 227 -7.41 -7.76 8.83
CA SER A 227 -8.29 -8.58 8.02
C SER A 227 -7.66 -8.94 6.67
N LEU A 228 -6.98 -7.98 6.03
CA LEU A 228 -6.25 -8.19 4.79
C LEU A 228 -5.05 -9.13 4.97
N SER A 229 -4.43 -9.15 6.15
CA SER A 229 -3.34 -10.06 6.51
C SER A 229 -3.80 -11.40 7.07
N ARG A 230 -5.12 -11.70 7.14
CA ARG A 230 -5.59 -12.95 7.75
C ARG A 230 -5.30 -14.18 6.88
N ASN A 231 -5.34 -14.01 5.56
CA ASN A 231 -5.03 -15.07 4.62
C ASN A 231 -3.92 -14.61 3.67
N ASP A 232 -2.69 -14.84 4.11
CA ASP A 232 -1.47 -14.40 3.44
C ASP A 232 -1.38 -14.90 1.99
N SER A 233 -1.95 -16.07 1.71
CA SER A 233 -1.93 -16.66 0.36
C SER A 233 -2.86 -15.95 -0.63
N LEU A 234 -3.95 -15.34 -0.16
CA LEU A 234 -4.98 -14.78 -1.04
C LEU A 234 -4.71 -13.33 -1.41
N VAL A 235 -4.28 -12.51 -0.45
CA VAL A 235 -4.05 -11.08 -0.68
C VAL A 235 -2.56 -10.82 -0.81
N LEU A 236 -1.78 -11.13 0.23
CA LEU A 236 -0.41 -10.68 0.34
C LEU A 236 0.52 -11.34 -0.70
N ALA A 237 0.43 -12.67 -0.86
CA ALA A 237 1.21 -13.41 -1.84
C ALA A 237 0.84 -13.04 -3.29
N LYS A 238 -0.46 -12.92 -3.59
CA LYS A 238 -0.93 -12.50 -4.92
C LYS A 238 -0.52 -11.07 -5.25
N LEU A 239 -0.56 -10.18 -4.27
CA LEU A 239 -0.13 -8.80 -4.43
C LEU A 239 1.38 -8.69 -4.65
N TRP A 240 2.18 -9.48 -3.92
CA TRP A 240 3.62 -9.55 -4.17
C TRP A 240 3.92 -10.06 -5.57
N HIS A 241 3.26 -11.13 -6.00
CA HIS A 241 3.40 -11.66 -7.36
C HIS A 241 2.95 -10.66 -8.43
N TYR A 242 1.94 -9.84 -8.15
CA TYR A 242 1.51 -8.75 -9.04
C TYR A 242 2.60 -7.67 -9.20
N ILE A 243 3.22 -7.25 -8.09
CA ILE A 243 4.27 -6.21 -8.07
C ILE A 243 5.58 -6.73 -8.68
N ASN A 244 5.95 -7.97 -8.34
CA ASN A 244 7.19 -8.61 -8.75
C ASN A 244 6.91 -9.96 -9.42
N PRO A 245 6.40 -9.97 -10.67
CA PRO A 245 5.98 -11.19 -11.35
C PRO A 245 7.16 -12.12 -11.69
N ASP A 246 8.31 -11.54 -12.06
CA ASP A 246 9.50 -12.27 -12.45
C ASP A 246 10.47 -12.35 -11.27
N VAL A 247 10.49 -13.50 -10.61
CA VAL A 247 11.37 -13.83 -9.46
C VAL A 247 12.86 -13.61 -9.80
N SER A 248 13.24 -13.76 -11.07
CA SER A 248 14.60 -13.55 -11.58
C SER A 248 14.91 -12.13 -12.02
N ASN A 249 13.89 -11.29 -12.25
CA ASN A 249 14.08 -9.95 -12.79
C ASN A 249 14.16 -8.95 -11.63
N THR A 250 15.38 -8.48 -11.36
CA THR A 250 15.62 -7.46 -10.35
C THR A 250 15.10 -6.08 -10.76
N GLU A 251 14.46 -5.91 -11.92
CA GLU A 251 14.07 -4.59 -12.45
C GLU A 251 12.61 -4.17 -12.16
N SER A 252 11.80 -4.98 -11.49
CA SER A 252 10.40 -4.60 -11.19
C SER A 252 10.27 -3.27 -10.44
N PHE A 253 11.23 -2.98 -9.55
CA PHE A 253 11.29 -1.68 -8.86
C PHE A 253 11.50 -0.51 -9.83
N LYS A 254 12.23 -0.70 -10.94
CA LYS A 254 12.47 0.34 -11.96
C LYS A 254 11.16 0.75 -12.62
N THR A 255 10.25 -0.20 -12.87
CA THR A 255 8.90 0.09 -13.38
C THR A 255 8.12 0.97 -12.41
N CYS A 256 8.11 0.64 -11.12
CA CYS A 256 7.45 1.44 -10.10
C CYS A 256 8.06 2.85 -9.96
N LEU A 257 9.39 2.97 -10.03
CA LEU A 257 10.07 4.27 -10.03
C LEU A 257 9.77 5.05 -11.32
N GLY A 258 9.69 4.39 -12.48
CA GLY A 258 9.32 5.01 -13.74
C GLY A 258 7.89 5.56 -13.75
N TYR A 259 6.98 4.95 -12.98
CA TYR A 259 5.66 5.54 -12.73
C TYR A 259 5.76 6.83 -11.91
N LEU A 260 6.69 6.96 -10.96
CA LEU A 260 6.90 8.21 -10.22
C LEU A 260 7.46 9.32 -11.12
N VAL A 261 8.27 8.98 -12.12
CA VAL A 261 8.68 9.96 -13.13
C VAL A 261 7.49 10.43 -13.96
N THR A 262 6.60 9.51 -14.35
CA THR A 262 5.40 9.81 -15.15
C THR A 262 4.32 10.57 -14.35
N ASP A 263 4.13 10.25 -13.08
CA ASP A 263 3.19 10.91 -12.16
C ASP A 263 3.84 11.16 -10.78
N PRO A 264 4.65 12.24 -10.65
CA PRO A 264 5.31 12.61 -9.39
C PRO A 264 4.33 12.94 -8.27
N SER A 265 3.09 13.29 -8.63
CA SER A 265 2.05 13.67 -7.67
C SER A 265 1.34 12.46 -7.03
N VAL A 266 1.65 11.24 -7.49
CA VAL A 266 1.11 9.97 -7.00
C VAL A 266 -0.42 10.00 -6.96
N THR A 267 -1.01 10.45 -8.07
CA THR A 267 -2.46 10.57 -8.21
C THR A 267 -3.09 9.36 -8.89
N SER A 268 -2.29 8.62 -9.66
CA SER A 268 -2.70 7.41 -10.35
C SER A 268 -2.94 6.24 -9.39
N PRO A 269 -4.00 5.44 -9.58
CA PRO A 269 -4.23 4.20 -8.85
C PRO A 269 -3.12 3.14 -9.00
N HIS A 270 -2.21 3.29 -9.97
CA HIS A 270 -1.08 2.36 -10.18
C HIS A 270 -0.14 2.23 -8.98
N PHE A 271 -0.13 3.22 -8.08
CA PHE A 271 0.67 3.16 -6.86
C PHE A 271 -0.01 2.38 -5.73
N ALA A 272 -1.32 2.17 -5.80
CA ALA A 272 -2.09 1.52 -4.74
C ALA A 272 -1.63 0.09 -4.43
N PRO A 273 -1.27 -0.77 -5.41
CA PRO A 273 -0.72 -2.09 -5.13
C PRO A 273 0.54 -2.05 -4.26
N LEU A 274 1.50 -1.19 -4.63
CA LEU A 274 2.77 -1.08 -3.91
C LEU A 274 2.56 -0.53 -2.50
N GLN A 275 1.75 0.53 -2.37
CA GLN A 275 1.44 1.12 -1.08
C GLN A 275 0.72 0.13 -0.16
N LEU A 276 -0.32 -0.55 -0.65
CA LEU A 276 -1.08 -1.52 0.13
C LEU A 276 -0.23 -2.72 0.55
N PHE A 277 0.64 -3.20 -0.34
CA PHE A 277 1.58 -4.26 -0.03
C PHE A 277 2.50 -3.85 1.12
N GLY A 278 3.10 -2.65 1.03
CA GLY A 278 3.97 -2.10 2.09
C GLY A 278 3.27 -2.07 3.44
N GLU A 279 2.03 -1.58 3.49
CA GLU A 279 1.26 -1.46 4.73
C GLU A 279 0.84 -2.81 5.33
N ILE A 280 0.33 -3.75 4.51
CA ILE A 280 -0.05 -5.09 4.98
C ILE A 280 1.19 -5.86 5.45
N ALA A 281 2.25 -5.88 4.64
CA ALA A 281 3.48 -6.60 4.95
C ALA A 281 4.13 -6.04 6.22
N TYR A 282 4.23 -4.72 6.37
CA TYR A 282 4.73 -4.09 7.58
C TYR A 282 3.91 -4.48 8.81
N SER A 283 2.57 -4.38 8.74
CA SER A 283 1.68 -4.71 9.86
C SER A 283 1.83 -6.18 10.28
N LEU A 284 1.92 -7.09 9.32
CA LEU A 284 2.05 -8.52 9.59
C LEU A 284 3.43 -8.86 10.16
N ILE A 285 4.52 -8.45 9.49
CA ILE A 285 5.90 -8.75 9.92
C ILE A 285 6.20 -8.13 11.29
N SER A 286 5.55 -7.02 11.65
CA SER A 286 5.69 -6.40 12.96
C SER A 286 5.18 -7.29 14.11
N ILE A 287 4.19 -8.16 13.85
CA ILE A 287 3.58 -9.03 14.87
C ILE A 287 4.04 -10.49 14.81
N LEU A 288 4.67 -10.92 13.71
CA LEU A 288 5.19 -12.29 13.58
C LEU A 288 6.24 -12.60 14.64
N ASP A 289 6.19 -13.82 15.17
CA ASP A 289 7.26 -14.33 16.02
C ASP A 289 8.46 -14.82 15.20
N GLU A 290 9.57 -15.12 15.88
CA GLU A 290 10.80 -15.56 15.22
C GLU A 290 10.66 -16.96 14.60
N ARG A 291 9.84 -17.83 15.18
CA ARG A 291 9.64 -19.20 14.68
C ARG A 291 8.85 -19.19 13.38
N GLU A 292 7.78 -18.41 13.30
CA GLU A 292 6.96 -18.24 12.11
C GLU A 292 7.77 -17.65 10.96
N MET A 293 8.54 -16.58 11.24
CA MET A 293 9.32 -15.88 10.23
C MET A 293 10.53 -16.70 9.74
N TYR A 294 11.34 -17.26 10.65
CA TYR A 294 12.63 -17.86 10.27
C TYR A 294 12.58 -19.37 10.05
N GLU A 295 11.71 -20.10 10.75
CA GLU A 295 11.71 -21.57 10.72
C GLU A 295 10.53 -22.11 9.92
N THR A 296 9.35 -21.55 10.15
CA THR A 296 8.13 -21.92 9.42
C THR A 296 8.09 -21.27 8.05
N GLU A 297 8.80 -20.16 7.87
CA GLU A 297 8.88 -19.39 6.63
C GLU A 297 7.50 -18.95 6.13
N LYS A 298 6.70 -18.41 7.05
CA LYS A 298 5.37 -17.85 6.79
C LYS A 298 5.27 -16.40 7.28
N PRO A 299 4.57 -15.53 6.54
CA PRO A 299 3.89 -15.78 5.26
C PRO A 299 4.83 -15.93 4.06
N PHE A 300 6.09 -15.52 4.21
CA PHE A 300 7.06 -15.45 3.13
C PHE A 300 8.20 -16.42 3.37
N THR A 301 8.61 -17.09 2.31
CA THR A 301 9.88 -17.82 2.28
C THR A 301 11.06 -16.89 2.50
N ARG A 302 12.19 -17.41 2.98
CA ARG A 302 13.42 -16.58 3.09
C ARG A 302 13.84 -15.96 1.77
N ILE A 303 13.61 -16.69 0.66
CA ILE A 303 13.85 -16.19 -0.70
C ILE A 303 12.97 -14.97 -0.98
N GLN A 304 11.66 -15.08 -0.72
CA GLN A 304 10.73 -13.95 -0.90
C GLN A 304 11.08 -12.78 0.03
N LEU A 305 11.45 -13.03 1.29
CA LEU A 305 11.92 -11.97 2.20
C LEU A 305 13.13 -11.24 1.65
N CYS A 306 14.11 -11.95 1.09
CA CYS A 306 15.27 -11.34 0.43
C CYS A 306 14.86 -10.52 -0.80
N GLN A 307 13.89 -10.99 -1.59
CA GLN A 307 13.42 -10.24 -2.75
C GLN A 307 12.67 -8.96 -2.35
N ILE A 308 11.78 -9.06 -1.36
CA ILE A 308 11.03 -7.91 -0.82
C ILE A 308 12.00 -6.90 -0.21
N ALA A 309 12.98 -7.36 0.58
CA ALA A 309 14.01 -6.52 1.17
C ALA A 309 14.85 -5.82 0.10
N THR A 310 15.28 -6.55 -0.94
CA THR A 310 16.03 -5.98 -2.07
C THR A 310 15.21 -4.93 -2.81
N PHE A 311 13.95 -5.24 -3.11
CA PHE A 311 13.01 -4.33 -3.77
C PHE A 311 12.83 -3.05 -2.94
N ALA A 312 12.47 -3.18 -1.66
CA ALA A 312 12.20 -2.04 -0.79
C ALA A 312 13.45 -1.18 -0.58
N ASN A 313 14.62 -1.81 -0.40
CA ASN A 313 15.89 -1.10 -0.23
C ASN A 313 16.23 -0.27 -1.49
N ARG A 314 16.13 -0.88 -2.68
CA ARG A 314 16.40 -0.20 -3.95
C ARG A 314 15.36 0.88 -4.27
N PHE A 315 14.08 0.59 -4.05
CA PHE A 315 13.00 1.55 -4.26
C PHE A 315 13.20 2.80 -3.38
N CYS A 316 13.36 2.63 -2.06
CA CYS A 316 13.55 3.76 -1.16
C CYS A 316 14.85 4.52 -1.43
N PHE A 317 15.93 3.82 -1.78
CA PHE A 317 17.19 4.44 -2.15
C PHE A 317 17.03 5.36 -3.37
N HIS A 318 16.53 4.84 -4.50
CA HIS A 318 16.36 5.62 -5.72
C HIS A 318 15.28 6.69 -5.60
N ALA A 319 14.22 6.43 -4.83
CA ALA A 319 13.20 7.42 -4.52
C ALA A 319 13.79 8.71 -3.91
N ILE A 320 14.79 8.58 -3.02
CA ILE A 320 15.50 9.72 -2.43
C ILE A 320 16.64 10.20 -3.34
N TRP A 321 17.49 9.28 -3.81
CA TRP A 321 18.71 9.63 -4.53
C TRP A 321 18.44 10.32 -5.86
N ASP A 322 17.45 9.84 -6.61
CA ASP A 322 17.02 10.42 -7.88
C ASP A 322 15.95 11.51 -7.69
N SER A 323 15.61 11.88 -6.45
CA SER A 323 14.64 12.94 -6.12
C SER A 323 13.24 12.71 -6.73
N LEU A 324 12.74 11.47 -6.68
CA LEU A 324 11.47 11.07 -7.28
C LEU A 324 10.26 11.27 -6.35
N ILE A 325 10.52 11.48 -5.06
CA ILE A 325 9.48 11.67 -4.04
C ILE A 325 9.47 13.13 -3.61
N ASP A 326 8.31 13.76 -3.79
CA ASP A 326 7.97 15.01 -3.13
C ASP A 326 7.40 14.70 -1.73
N PHE A 327 8.14 15.03 -0.68
CA PHE A 327 7.73 14.80 0.70
C PHE A 327 6.68 15.80 1.21
N GLU A 328 6.51 16.94 0.55
CA GLU A 328 5.44 17.91 0.86
C GLU A 328 4.09 17.43 0.31
N ASN A 329 4.11 16.64 -0.77
CA ASN A 329 2.93 15.97 -1.28
C ASN A 329 2.54 14.78 -0.39
N ARG A 330 1.36 14.87 0.24
CA ARG A 330 0.80 13.83 1.13
C ARG A 330 0.78 12.43 0.49
N ARG A 331 0.40 12.28 -0.78
CA ARG A 331 0.28 10.95 -1.43
C ARG A 331 1.64 10.33 -1.69
N SER A 332 2.57 11.14 -2.22
CA SER A 332 3.96 10.75 -2.44
C SER A 332 4.64 10.36 -1.12
N SER A 333 4.46 11.17 -0.08
CA SER A 333 4.95 10.90 1.27
C SER A 333 4.39 9.61 1.87
N LEU A 334 3.08 9.32 1.70
CA LEU A 334 2.47 8.09 2.18
C LEU A 334 2.97 6.83 1.45
N LEU A 335 3.15 6.91 0.13
CA LEU A 335 3.73 5.81 -0.65
C LEU A 335 5.16 5.49 -0.17
N PHE A 336 6.00 6.52 -0.05
CA PHE A 336 7.37 6.37 0.44
C PHE A 336 7.37 5.79 1.86
N THR A 337 6.57 6.36 2.77
CA THR A 337 6.49 5.92 4.17
C THR A 337 6.07 4.45 4.29
N SER A 338 5.13 4.01 3.45
CA SER A 338 4.67 2.61 3.45
C SER A 338 5.80 1.64 3.11
N MET A 339 6.59 1.94 2.07
CA MET A 339 7.73 1.11 1.67
C MET A 339 8.92 1.24 2.61
N TYR A 340 9.15 2.44 3.15
CA TYR A 340 10.22 2.70 4.12
C TYR A 340 9.98 1.96 5.44
N ASN A 341 8.74 1.93 5.93
CA ASN A 341 8.41 1.18 7.14
C ASN A 341 8.65 -0.33 6.95
N LEU A 342 8.25 -0.87 5.79
CA LEU A 342 8.54 -2.26 5.42
C LEU A 342 10.05 -2.53 5.35
N LEU A 343 10.83 -1.66 4.72
CA LEU A 343 12.28 -1.75 4.67
C LEU A 343 12.89 -1.78 6.08
N ASN A 344 12.48 -0.83 6.93
CA ASN A 344 13.03 -0.68 8.26
C ASN A 344 12.72 -1.91 9.14
N ILE A 345 11.49 -2.44 9.11
CA ILE A 345 11.17 -3.65 9.90
C ILE A 345 11.95 -4.87 9.39
N LEU A 346 12.12 -5.03 8.08
CA LEU A 346 12.90 -6.13 7.50
C LEU A 346 14.38 -6.03 7.89
N PHE A 347 14.97 -4.84 7.81
CA PHE A 347 16.34 -4.60 8.22
C PHE A 347 16.54 -4.91 9.72
N ASN A 348 15.62 -4.43 10.57
CA ASN A 348 15.67 -4.69 12.01
C ASN A 348 15.54 -6.19 12.34
N ARG A 349 14.69 -6.92 11.61
CA ARG A 349 14.56 -8.38 11.75
C ARG A 349 15.86 -9.08 11.35
N ASP A 350 16.43 -8.74 10.19
CA ASP A 350 17.71 -9.31 9.74
C ASP A 350 18.86 -9.05 10.71
N CYS A 351 18.90 -7.86 11.34
CA CYS A 351 19.89 -7.53 12.36
C CYS A 351 19.78 -8.40 13.62
N ARG A 352 18.57 -8.85 13.98
CA ARG A 352 18.34 -9.75 15.12
C ARG A 352 18.72 -11.18 14.78
N ARG A 353 18.24 -11.67 13.63
CA ARG A 353 18.54 -13.01 13.11
C ARG A 353 18.63 -12.93 11.60
N GLN A 354 19.83 -13.17 11.09
CA GLN A 354 20.12 -13.02 9.67
C GLN A 354 19.29 -14.00 8.83
N PHE A 355 18.53 -13.47 7.87
CA PHE A 355 17.88 -14.22 6.80
C PHE A 355 18.48 -13.91 5.42
N THR A 356 19.29 -12.85 5.32
CA THR A 356 19.95 -12.43 4.07
C THR A 356 21.23 -13.25 3.79
N PRO A 357 21.59 -13.46 2.51
CA PRO A 357 22.69 -14.36 2.14
C PRO A 357 24.09 -13.81 2.45
N SER A 358 24.24 -12.49 2.66
CA SER A 358 25.55 -11.88 2.86
C SER A 358 25.49 -10.62 3.73
N LYS A 359 26.60 -10.29 4.38
CA LYS A 359 26.71 -9.08 5.23
C LYS A 359 26.57 -7.75 4.44
N ASN A 360 26.85 -7.78 3.14
CA ASN A 360 26.77 -6.60 2.28
C ASN A 360 25.42 -6.49 1.55
N PHE A 361 24.47 -7.39 1.85
CA PHE A 361 23.16 -7.43 1.19
C PHE A 361 22.43 -6.08 1.19
N TRP A 362 22.52 -5.34 2.29
CA TRP A 362 21.84 -4.06 2.48
C TRP A 362 22.55 -2.85 1.84
N THR A 363 23.79 -3.03 1.38
CA THR A 363 24.56 -1.97 0.71
C THR A 363 24.10 -1.76 -0.73
N ILE A 364 24.28 -0.55 -1.25
CA ILE A 364 23.89 -0.18 -2.62
C ILE A 364 25.17 -0.13 -3.49
N PRO A 365 25.47 -1.18 -4.28
CA PRO A 365 26.72 -1.25 -5.04
C PRO A 365 26.77 -0.26 -6.21
N GLU A 366 25.61 0.26 -6.65
CA GLU A 366 25.54 1.24 -7.75
C GLU A 366 26.28 2.54 -7.45
N ILE A 367 26.50 2.87 -6.16
CA ILE A 367 27.15 4.11 -5.74
C ILE A 367 28.39 3.82 -4.93
N SER A 368 29.54 4.28 -5.45
CA SER A 368 30.78 4.21 -4.69
C SER A 368 30.71 5.09 -3.44
N PHE A 369 31.33 4.65 -2.34
CA PHE A 369 31.42 5.44 -1.11
C PHE A 369 31.99 6.85 -1.37
N LYS A 370 33.00 6.97 -2.24
CA LYS A 370 33.58 8.26 -2.63
C LYS A 370 32.55 9.19 -3.28
N ALA A 371 31.71 8.67 -4.17
CA ALA A 371 30.64 9.45 -4.79
C ALA A 371 29.58 9.88 -3.76
N PHE A 372 29.22 8.98 -2.85
CA PHE A 372 28.30 9.28 -1.75
C PHE A 372 28.85 10.40 -0.84
N VAL A 373 30.11 10.30 -0.41
CA VAL A 373 30.76 11.31 0.43
C VAL A 373 30.85 12.65 -0.29
N THR A 374 31.22 12.65 -1.57
CA THR A 374 31.30 13.89 -2.38
C THR A 374 29.93 14.57 -2.44
N GLU A 375 28.86 13.79 -2.61
CA GLU A 375 27.48 14.31 -2.60
C GLU A 375 27.08 14.83 -1.22
N PHE A 376 27.43 14.09 -0.16
CA PHE A 376 27.13 14.44 1.23
C PHE A 376 27.85 15.73 1.67
N GLU A 377 29.10 15.91 1.26
CA GLU A 377 29.95 17.06 1.61
C GLU A 377 29.65 18.33 0.80
N ARG A 378 28.76 18.26 -0.20
CA ARG A 378 28.44 19.39 -1.09
C ARG A 378 27.58 20.50 -0.40
N ASN A 379 27.62 20.58 0.94
CA ASN A 379 26.93 21.52 1.85
C ASN A 379 25.38 21.53 1.73
N GLU A 380 24.72 22.29 2.63
CA GLU A 380 23.28 22.41 2.99
C GLU A 380 22.20 22.21 1.88
N THR A 381 22.60 22.24 0.61
CA THR A 381 21.73 22.07 -0.56
C THR A 381 21.49 20.60 -0.95
N SER A 382 22.39 19.65 -0.67
CA SER A 382 22.14 18.22 -0.96
C SER A 382 21.35 17.53 0.15
N LYS A 383 20.06 17.86 0.22
CA LYS A 383 19.10 17.23 1.16
C LYS A 383 19.04 15.71 0.99
N ARG A 384 19.34 15.17 -0.20
CA ARG A 384 19.21 13.73 -0.50
C ARG A 384 20.21 12.83 0.22
N ALA A 385 21.50 13.20 0.25
CA ALA A 385 22.52 12.38 0.90
C ALA A 385 22.39 12.43 2.44
N GLN A 386 22.03 13.60 2.97
CA GLN A 386 21.68 13.77 4.39
C GLN A 386 20.45 12.94 4.76
N LEU A 387 19.38 13.02 3.98
CA LEU A 387 18.17 12.24 4.19
C LEU A 387 18.43 10.73 4.09
N LEU A 388 19.29 10.28 3.18
CA LEU A 388 19.70 8.88 3.13
C LEU A 388 20.52 8.45 4.35
N MET A 389 21.40 9.30 4.86
CA MET A 389 22.11 8.98 6.11
C MET A 389 21.17 8.93 7.32
N GLU A 390 20.13 9.76 7.33
CA GLU A 390 19.11 9.77 8.39
C GLU A 390 18.20 8.54 8.31
N LYS A 391 17.62 8.26 7.13
CA LYS A 391 16.62 7.21 6.92
C LYS A 391 17.22 5.85 6.62
N MET A 392 18.32 5.80 5.88
CA MET A 392 18.88 4.57 5.32
C MET A 392 20.40 4.43 5.55
N PRO A 393 20.93 4.62 6.78
CA PRO A 393 22.37 4.55 7.02
C PRO A 393 22.98 3.17 6.70
N HIS A 394 22.16 2.11 6.66
CA HIS A 394 22.60 0.75 6.34
C HIS A 394 23.13 0.58 4.91
N ILE A 395 22.81 1.49 4.00
CA ILE A 395 23.32 1.43 2.62
C ILE A 395 24.82 1.73 2.54
N VAL A 396 25.36 2.41 3.56
CA VAL A 396 26.78 2.73 3.69
C VAL A 396 27.41 1.81 4.74
N PRO A 397 28.49 1.08 4.41
CA PRO A 397 29.20 0.23 5.37
C PRO A 397 29.57 0.98 6.66
N LEU A 398 29.50 0.29 7.81
CA LEU A 398 29.77 0.91 9.11
C LEU A 398 31.18 1.55 9.18
N ARG A 399 32.19 0.88 8.61
CA ARG A 399 33.57 1.39 8.55
C ARG A 399 33.63 2.77 7.89
N ASP A 400 32.91 2.91 6.79
CA ASP A 400 32.89 4.10 5.97
C ASP A 400 32.11 5.23 6.66
N ARG A 401 31.01 4.90 7.35
CA ARG A 401 30.28 5.84 8.21
C ARG A 401 31.12 6.34 9.39
N ILE A 402 31.90 5.47 10.04
CA ILE A 402 32.83 5.84 11.12
C ILE A 402 33.91 6.78 10.59
N PHE A 403 34.43 6.53 9.38
CA PHE A 403 35.41 7.41 8.75
C PHE A 403 34.83 8.82 8.52
N LEU A 404 33.63 8.90 7.94
CA LEU A 404 32.92 10.16 7.73
C LEU A 404 32.67 10.90 9.06
N PHE A 405 32.21 10.19 10.09
CA PHE A 405 31.99 10.74 11.43
C PHE A 405 33.27 11.33 12.05
N ARG A 406 34.40 10.61 11.95
CA ARG A 406 35.70 11.11 12.44
C ARG A 406 36.15 12.37 11.71
N LYS A 407 35.93 12.42 10.38
CA LYS A 407 36.22 13.60 9.57
C LYS A 407 35.42 14.82 10.05
N PHE A 408 34.12 14.67 10.35
CA PHE A 408 33.29 15.76 10.87
C PHE A 408 33.72 16.20 12.27
N ILE A 409 33.99 15.26 13.19
CA ILE A 409 34.52 15.61 14.52
C ILE A 409 35.81 16.41 14.39
N GLN A 410 36.69 16.07 13.44
CA GLN A 410 37.93 16.80 13.24
C GLN A 410 37.67 18.23 12.73
N GLN A 411 36.79 18.39 11.74
CA GLN A 411 36.39 19.71 11.24
C GLN A 411 35.75 20.57 12.34
N ASP A 412 34.87 19.98 13.16
CA ASP A 412 34.26 20.66 14.30
C ASP A 412 35.34 21.08 15.31
N LYS A 413 36.28 20.20 15.66
CA LYS A 413 37.39 20.54 16.56
C LYS A 413 38.27 21.68 16.05
N GLU A 414 38.52 21.73 14.74
CA GLU A 414 39.27 22.82 14.11
C GLU A 414 38.53 24.17 14.18
N SER A 415 37.19 24.14 14.27
CA SER A 415 36.36 25.35 14.45
C SER A 415 36.36 25.89 15.89
N PHE A 416 36.76 25.08 16.88
CA PHE A 416 36.89 25.50 18.27
C PHE A 416 38.33 25.93 18.57
N SER A 417 38.50 27.05 19.27
CA SER A 417 39.80 27.42 19.83
C SER A 417 40.20 26.39 20.91
N ASN A 418 41.29 25.65 20.67
CA ASN A 418 41.85 24.68 21.62
C ASN A 418 42.37 25.40 22.87
N SER A 419 41.52 25.57 23.88
CA SER A 419 41.93 25.91 25.24
C SER A 419 42.07 24.61 26.04
N ASN A 420 43.30 24.32 26.47
CA ASN A 420 43.52 23.19 27.37
C ASN A 420 42.79 23.48 28.69
N THR A 421 41.83 22.62 29.05
CA THR A 421 41.14 22.69 30.34
C THR A 421 41.82 21.71 31.30
N ILE A 422 42.36 22.21 32.39
CA ILE A 422 42.90 21.38 33.47
C ILE A 422 41.72 20.95 34.34
N ILE A 423 41.49 19.63 34.41
CA ILE A 423 40.50 19.02 35.31
C ILE A 423 41.30 18.32 36.41
N THR A 424 41.07 18.72 37.67
CA THR A 424 41.71 18.11 38.84
C THR A 424 40.68 17.26 39.56
N VAL A 425 40.98 15.97 39.73
CA VAL A 425 40.10 14.99 40.40
C VAL A 425 40.87 14.24 41.48
N GLU A 426 40.18 13.90 42.56
CA GLU A 426 40.70 12.99 43.57
C GLU A 426 40.56 11.54 43.07
N ARG A 427 41.63 10.75 43.20
CA ARG A 427 41.66 9.38 42.66
C ARG A 427 40.59 8.46 43.29
N SER A 428 40.18 8.74 44.52
CA SER A 428 39.12 8.02 45.22
C SER A 428 37.70 8.46 44.85
N ARG A 429 37.54 9.56 44.10
CA ARG A 429 36.24 10.23 43.85
C ARG A 429 36.04 10.63 42.39
N ILE A 430 36.66 9.92 41.45
CA ILE A 430 36.64 10.20 40.00
C ILE A 430 35.23 10.34 39.39
N ILE A 431 34.22 9.74 40.01
CA ILE A 431 32.81 9.83 39.53
C ILE A 431 32.08 11.03 40.15
N GLU A 432 32.50 11.46 41.34
CA GLU A 432 31.87 12.51 42.15
C GLU A 432 32.46 13.89 41.88
N ASP A 433 33.78 13.94 41.62
CA ASP A 433 34.52 15.09 41.07
C ASP A 433 34.37 15.17 39.55
#